data_AF-A0A497AYQ6-F1
#
_entry.id   AF-A0A497AYQ6-F1
#
_cell.length_a   1.000
_cell.length_b   1.000
_cell.length_c   1.000
_cell.angle_alpha   90.00
_cell.angle_beta   90.00
_cell.angle_gamma   90.00
#
_symmetry.space_group_name_H-M   'P 1'
#
loop_
_entity.id
_entity.type
_entity.pdbx_description
1 polymer ?
#
loop_
_entity_poly.entity_id
_entity_poly.type
_entity_poly.pdbx_seq_one_letter_code
_entity_poly.pdbx_strand_id
1 'polypeptide(L)'
;YGPHRIFYFYLNTGGEIARIEVPRWVAENRELLDFAHGAILKQGELTGGYPYVLTRAHELAVIKAQEKANLEAMIERALISRGILPRLSEKERWKRTV
;
A
#
# COMPACT_ATOMS: atom_id res chain seq x y z
N TYR A 1 -4.66 4.42 26.30
CA TYR A 1 -3.87 5.03 25.21
C TYR A 1 -2.64 5.74 25.79
N GLY A 2 -1.52 4.99 25.91
CA GLY A 2 -0.27 5.44 26.52
C GLY A 2 0.67 6.19 25.55
N PRO A 3 1.98 5.88 25.48
CA PRO A 3 3.00 6.65 24.76
C PRO A 3 2.85 6.71 23.22
N HIS A 4 1.92 5.97 22.63
CA HIS A 4 1.68 5.90 21.18
C HIS A 4 0.41 6.65 20.76
N ARG A 5 0.27 7.93 21.12
CA ARG A 5 -0.84 8.74 20.60
C ARG A 5 -0.51 9.24 19.19
N ILE A 6 -1.41 8.95 18.27
CA ILE A 6 -1.37 9.43 16.89
C ILE A 6 -2.15 10.75 16.85
N PHE A 7 -1.53 11.78 16.28
CA PHE A 7 -2.15 13.06 16.00
C PHE A 7 -2.52 13.10 14.53
N TYR A 8 -3.48 13.94 14.15
CA TYR A 8 -3.88 14.07 12.75
C TYR A 8 -4.33 15.48 12.43
N PHE A 9 -4.28 15.81 11.13
CA PHE A 9 -4.88 17.01 10.57
C PHE A 9 -5.50 16.69 9.20
N TYR A 10 -6.37 17.57 8.74
CA TYR A 10 -6.93 17.51 7.39
C TYR A 10 -6.23 18.53 6.51
N LEU A 11 -5.89 18.10 5.30
CA LEU A 11 -5.23 18.92 4.31
C LEU A 11 -6.02 18.89 3.02
N ASN A 12 -6.43 20.06 2.54
CA ASN A 12 -6.95 20.19 1.19
C ASN A 12 -5.78 20.17 0.21
N THR A 13 -5.73 19.14 -0.64
CA THR A 13 -4.64 18.96 -1.61
C THR A 13 -4.96 19.54 -2.99
N GLY A 14 -6.14 20.14 -3.16
CA GLY A 14 -6.67 20.62 -4.45
C GLY A 14 -7.46 19.56 -5.23
N GLY A 15 -7.21 18.27 -5.00
CA GLY A 15 -7.97 17.16 -5.58
C GLY A 15 -8.93 16.49 -4.62
N GLU A 16 -8.57 16.45 -3.33
CA GLU A 16 -9.36 15.85 -2.26
C GLU A 16 -9.00 16.43 -0.89
N ILE A 17 -9.74 16.03 0.15
CA ILE A 17 -9.41 16.33 1.54
C ILE A 17 -8.71 15.11 2.14
N ALA A 18 -7.39 15.18 2.26
CA ALA A 18 -6.58 14.10 2.82
C ALA A 18 -6.54 14.19 4.36
N ARG A 19 -6.69 13.05 5.04
CA ARG A 19 -6.39 12.93 6.47
C ARG A 19 -4.95 12.46 6.63
N ILE A 20 -4.13 13.30 7.23
CA ILE A 20 -2.72 13.00 7.48
C ILE A 20 -2.53 12.69 8.96
N GLU A 21 -1.95 11.53 9.24
CA GLU A 21 -1.63 11.10 10.60
C GLU A 21 -0.14 11.27 10.86
N VAL A 22 0.19 11.85 12.02
CA VAL A 22 1.57 12.18 12.40
C VAL A 22 1.82 11.79 13.86
N PRO A 23 3.06 11.43 14.21
CA PRO A 23 3.42 11.19 15.60
C PRO A 23 3.46 12.50 16.40
N ARG A 24 3.36 12.39 17.73
CA ARG A 24 3.37 13.54 18.65
C ARG A 24 4.48 14.56 18.38
N TRP A 25 5.71 14.09 18.19
CA TRP A 25 6.88 14.95 18.02
C TRP A 25 6.85 15.78 16.73
N VAL A 26 6.07 15.38 15.72
CA VAL A 26 5.77 16.21 14.54
C VAL A 26 4.66 17.20 14.87
N ALA A 27 3.60 16.74 15.55
CA ALA A 27 2.46 17.60 15.88
C ALA A 27 2.82 18.75 16.84
N GLU A 28 3.78 18.54 17.74
CA GLU A 28 4.24 19.55 18.72
C GLU A 28 5.35 20.46 18.18
N ASN A 29 5.94 20.14 17.02
CA ASN A 29 6.99 20.95 16.38
C ASN A 29 6.45 21.62 15.11
N ARG A 30 6.29 22.94 15.16
CA ARG A 30 5.74 23.73 14.06
C ARG A 30 6.56 23.63 12.76
N GLU A 31 7.89 23.62 12.84
CA GLU A 31 8.74 23.55 11.64
C GLU A 31 8.57 22.21 10.91
N LEU A 32 8.49 21.11 11.66
CA LEU A 32 8.24 19.78 11.11
C LEU A 32 6.83 19.67 10.52
N LEU A 33 5.85 20.28 11.19
CA LEU A 33 4.47 20.30 10.73
C LEU A 33 4.35 21.11 9.43
N ASP A 34 4.94 22.30 9.36
CA ASP A 34 4.95 23.16 8.17
C ASP A 34 5.68 22.47 7.00
N PHE A 35 6.79 21.78 7.29
CA PHE A 35 7.49 20.96 6.30
C PHE A 35 6.60 19.82 5.76
N ALA A 36 5.90 19.09 6.63
CA ALA A 36 5.02 18.01 6.20
C ALA A 36 3.89 18.51 5.30
N HIS A 37 3.24 19.62 5.65
CA HIS A 37 2.23 20.26 4.82
C HIS A 37 2.79 20.63 3.43
N GLY A 38 3.91 21.36 3.40
CA GLY A 38 4.53 21.81 2.17
C GLY A 38 4.98 20.66 1.28
N ALA A 39 5.59 19.63 1.85
CA ALA A 39 6.05 18.46 1.11
C ALA A 39 4.88 17.68 0.47
N ILE A 40 3.78 17.48 1.22
CA ILE A 40 2.59 16.77 0.71
C ILE A 40 1.95 17.56 -0.43
N LEU A 41 1.74 18.87 -0.25
CA LEU A 41 1.20 19.73 -1.31
C LEU A 41 2.10 19.73 -2.55
N LYS A 42 3.42 19.85 -2.36
CA LYS A 42 4.37 19.87 -3.48
C LYS A 42 4.36 18.56 -4.28
N GLN A 43 4.19 17.42 -3.61
CA GLN A 43 4.08 16.12 -4.28
C GLN A 43 2.74 15.94 -5.02
N GLY A 44 1.69 16.66 -4.62
CA GLY A 44 0.36 16.63 -5.23
C GLY A 44 0.15 17.63 -6.39
N GLU A 45 0.97 18.68 -6.49
CA GLU A 45 0.82 19.76 -7.49
C GLU A 45 0.70 19.25 -8.94
N LEU A 46 1.52 18.28 -9.33
CA LEU A 46 1.59 17.78 -10.71
C LEU A 46 0.73 16.52 -10.95
N THR A 47 0.08 16.01 -9.92
CA THR A 47 -0.65 14.74 -9.92
C THR A 47 -2.11 14.88 -9.51
N GLY A 48 -2.64 16.11 -9.57
CA GLY A 48 -4.05 16.38 -9.27
C GLY A 48 -4.40 16.30 -7.79
N GLY A 49 -3.46 16.64 -6.91
CA GLY A 49 -3.68 16.68 -5.46
C GLY A 49 -3.38 15.38 -4.72
N TYR A 50 -2.89 14.34 -5.39
CA TYR A 50 -2.50 13.10 -4.71
C TYR A 50 -0.99 12.86 -4.78
N PRO A 51 -0.27 12.64 -3.67
CA PRO A 51 1.19 12.52 -3.70
C PRO A 51 1.69 11.46 -4.69
N TYR A 52 2.55 11.87 -5.63
CA TYR A 52 3.09 10.98 -6.68
C TYR A 52 3.69 9.68 -6.14
N VAL A 53 4.43 9.74 -5.04
CA VAL A 53 5.03 8.57 -4.39
C VAL A 53 3.99 7.53 -4.00
N LEU A 54 2.80 7.95 -3.55
CA LEU A 54 1.72 7.03 -3.18
C LEU A 54 1.10 6.39 -4.42
N THR A 55 0.93 7.14 -5.52
CA THR A 55 0.49 6.58 -6.80
C THR A 55 1.45 5.48 -7.26
N ARG A 56 2.76 5.77 -7.25
CA ARG A 56 3.78 4.80 -7.65
C ARG A 56 3.82 3.58 -6.74
N ALA A 57 3.67 3.76 -5.43
CA ALA A 57 3.59 2.64 -4.49
C ALA A 57 2.37 1.75 -4.79
N HIS A 58 1.21 2.35 -5.08
CA HIS A 58 0.02 1.61 -5.47
C HIS A 58 0.25 0.78 -6.74
N GLU A 59 0.81 1.39 -7.78
CA GLU A 59 1.11 0.71 -9.06
C GLU A 59 2.12 -0.43 -8.89
N LEU A 60 3.16 -0.22 -8.06
CA LEU A 60 4.20 -1.21 -7.79
C LEU A 60 3.73 -2.36 -6.89
N ALA A 61 2.75 -2.12 -6.02
CA ALA A 61 2.20 -3.15 -5.14
C ALA A 61 1.27 -4.14 -5.87
N VAL A 62 0.88 -3.85 -7.12
CA VAL A 62 0.03 -4.74 -7.90
C VAL A 62 0.79 -6.01 -8.27
N ILE A 63 0.40 -7.13 -7.66
CA ILE A 63 0.84 -8.46 -8.07
C ILE A 63 -0.04 -8.91 -9.24
N LYS A 64 0.55 -9.07 -10.43
CA LYS A 64 -0.22 -9.49 -11.61
C LYS A 64 -0.65 -10.95 -11.47
N ALA A 65 -1.79 -11.28 -12.06
CA ALA A 65 -2.30 -12.66 -12.08
C ALA A 65 -1.28 -13.66 -12.65
N GLN A 66 -0.52 -13.25 -13.68
CA GLN A 66 0.53 -14.07 -14.27
C GLN A 66 1.70 -14.31 -13.31
N GLU A 67 2.14 -13.30 -12.58
CA GLU A 67 3.25 -13.41 -11.62
C GLU A 67 2.86 -14.34 -10.48
N LYS A 68 1.63 -14.19 -9.98
CA LYS A 68 1.04 -15.10 -8.99
C LYS A 68 0.99 -16.54 -9.51
N ALA A 69 0.47 -16.76 -10.71
CA ALA A 69 0.38 -18.09 -11.31
C ALA A 69 1.76 -18.74 -11.54
N ASN A 70 2.75 -17.94 -11.94
CA ASN A 70 4.12 -18.42 -12.10
C ASN A 70 4.71 -18.88 -10.77
N LEU A 71 4.53 -18.09 -9.70
CA LEU A 71 4.98 -18.45 -8.36
C LEU A 71 4.28 -19.72 -7.85
N GLU A 72 2.97 -19.82 -8.03
CA GLU A 72 2.19 -21.00 -7.67
C GLU A 72 2.72 -22.25 -8.41
N ALA A 73 2.97 -22.15 -9.71
CA ALA A 73 3.53 -23.26 -10.49
C ALA A 73 4.94 -23.66 -10.02
N MET A 74 5.78 -22.70 -9.61
CA MET A 74 7.10 -22.98 -9.03
C MET A 74 6.98 -23.71 -7.69
N ILE A 75 6.06 -23.29 -6.84
CA ILE A 75 5.78 -23.95 -5.55
C ILE A 75 5.25 -25.36 -5.78
N GLU A 76 4.28 -25.55 -6.68
CA GLU A 76 3.74 -26.86 -7.04
C GLU A 76 4.85 -27.83 -7.49
N ARG A 77 5.74 -27.37 -8.39
CA ARG A 77 6.89 -28.16 -8.86
C ARG A 77 7.84 -28.53 -7.71
N ALA A 78 8.09 -27.61 -6.79
CA ALA A 78 8.95 -27.84 -5.62
C ALA A 78 8.33 -28.80 -4.60
N LEU A 79 7.00 -28.83 -4.47
CA LEU A 79 6.29 -29.79 -3.63
C LEU A 79 6.30 -31.18 -4.24
N ILE A 80 6.00 -31.29 -5.54
CA ILE A 80 5.99 -32.56 -6.28
C ILE A 80 7.38 -33.22 -6.25
N SER A 81 8.46 -32.45 -6.41
CA SER A 81 9.83 -32.99 -6.34
C SER A 81 10.19 -33.55 -4.95
N ARG A 82 9.44 -33.19 -3.91
CA ARG A 82 9.56 -33.72 -2.54
C ARG A 82 8.51 -34.78 -2.22
N GLY A 83 7.72 -35.23 -3.20
CA GLY A 83 6.67 -36.24 -3.03
C GLY A 83 5.40 -35.71 -2.34
N ILE A 84 5.25 -34.39 -2.21
CA ILE A 84 4.06 -33.77 -1.60
C ILE A 84 3.11 -33.40 -2.73
N LEU A 85 1.88 -33.93 -2.69
CA LEU A 85 0.83 -33.56 -3.65
C LEU A 85 0.11 -32.29 -3.18
N PRO A 86 0.22 -31.16 -3.90
CA PRO A 86 -0.49 -29.95 -3.56
C PRO A 86 -2.01 -30.16 -3.70
N ARG A 87 -2.76 -29.95 -2.61
CA ARG A 87 -4.23 -29.99 -2.61
C ARG A 87 -4.76 -28.58 -2.88
N LEU A 88 -5.34 -28.36 -4.05
CA LEU A 88 -6.03 -27.11 -4.36
C LEU A 88 -7.27 -26.94 -3.46
N SER A 89 -7.52 -25.71 -3.02
CA SER A 89 -8.75 -25.35 -2.31
C SER A 89 -9.99 -25.50 -3.21
N GLU A 90 -11.16 -25.79 -2.64
CA GLU A 90 -12.45 -25.77 -3.38
C GLU A 90 -12.69 -24.43 -4.07
N LYS A 91 -12.24 -23.34 -3.44
CA LYS A 91 -12.40 -21.97 -3.95
C LYS A 91 -11.49 -21.69 -5.15
N GLU A 92 -10.35 -22.37 -5.23
CA GLU A 92 -9.41 -22.26 -6.36
C GLU A 92 -9.83 -23.14 -7.53
N ARG A 93 -10.42 -24.32 -7.24
CA ARG A 93 -11.06 -25.15 -8.28
C ARG A 93 -12.15 -24.38 -9.01
N TRP A 94 -13.02 -23.68 -8.28
CA TRP A 94 -14.08 -22.87 -8.89
C TRP A 94 -13.55 -21.79 -9.83
N LYS A 95 -12.47 -21.10 -9.45
CA LYS A 95 -11.85 -20.04 -10.26
C LYS A 95 -11.12 -20.53 -11.52
N ARG A 96 -10.85 -21.82 -11.65
CA ARG A 96 -10.23 -22.43 -12.86
C ARG A 96 -11.25 -23.07 -13.79
N THR A 97 -12.48 -23.31 -13.33
CA THR A 97 -13.56 -23.93 -14.11
C THR A 97 -14.50 -22.89 -14.74
N VAL A 98 -14.47 -21.64 -14.25
CA VAL A 98 -15.17 -20.47 -14.80
C VAL A 98 -14.18 -19.60 -15.56
#